data_AF-A0A1E5RZQ0-F1
#
_entry.id   AF-A0A1E5RZQ0-F1
#
_cell.length_a   1.000
_cell.length_b   1.000
_cell.length_c   1.000
_cell.angle_alpha   90.00
_cell.angle_beta   90.00
_cell.angle_gamma   90.00
#
_symmetry.space_group_name_H-M   'P 1'
#
loop_
_entity.id
_entity.type
_entity.pdbx_description
1 polymer ?
#
loop_
_entity_poly.entity_id
_entity_poly.type
_entity_poly.pdbx_seq_one_letter_code
_entity_poly.pdbx_strand_id
1 'polypeptide(L)'
;MLAPAYERLHFFSKMSALTNCITYNQLHEEKTLLEGGCPPHLLFCSDLNNNPFADQVYIKKIILSKNRFDLGTGYIAVDHHHKVINMAFRGSSTRWDWLHDFLITPTDYIPFSLDKYEEKVKLGNIPPCDNCKLHSGFSLFLSSLQESFLETLQDTYEEYPDYNLVISGHSLGAAVAILCGIEVKLRGYDPTVVTYAQPKIFNFEMSEWVNNIFDIYKLDAKNRKTNSLDIKSGYYRVVHINDYVTDLPPLYSHCGLQIDINKIMIPHDLSDLSYSGMEISENTNAQLPSKIVDFKDSTLINISLSTDLLHLYEHRHYFIQINECDYL
;
A
#
# COMPACT_ATOMS: atom_id res chain seq x y z
N MET A 1 4.80 8.94 -20.27
CA MET A 1 3.83 8.71 -19.18
C MET A 1 4.41 8.89 -17.77
N LEU A 2 5.40 8.09 -17.34
CA LEU A 2 5.74 7.94 -15.92
C LEU A 2 6.74 8.97 -15.33
N ALA A 3 7.37 9.81 -16.15
CA ALA A 3 8.39 10.76 -15.69
C ALA A 3 7.95 11.64 -14.49
N PRO A 4 6.71 12.21 -14.45
CA PRO A 4 6.27 13.01 -13.30
C PRO A 4 5.98 12.19 -12.04
N ALA A 5 5.77 10.88 -12.19
CA ALA A 5 5.42 9.96 -11.12
C ALA A 5 6.64 9.27 -10.50
N TYR A 6 7.72 9.08 -11.28
CA TYR A 6 8.87 8.26 -10.88
C TYR A 6 9.50 8.71 -9.56
N GLU A 7 9.85 9.99 -9.41
CA GLU A 7 10.45 10.52 -8.17
C GLU A 7 9.54 10.32 -6.96
N ARG A 8 8.22 10.44 -7.14
CA ARG A 8 7.24 10.24 -6.06
C ARG A 8 7.15 8.77 -5.68
N LEU A 9 7.12 7.86 -6.65
CA LEU A 9 7.15 6.41 -6.40
C LEU A 9 8.44 5.98 -5.71
N HIS A 10 9.58 6.59 -6.06
CA HIS A 10 10.85 6.32 -5.40
C HIS A 10 10.88 6.87 -3.97
N PHE A 11 10.36 8.07 -3.75
CA PHE A 11 10.25 8.66 -2.41
C PHE A 11 9.32 7.85 -1.50
N PHE A 12 8.12 7.49 -1.97
CA PHE A 12 7.16 6.72 -1.17
C PHE A 12 7.63 5.29 -0.89
N SER A 13 8.53 4.71 -1.70
CA SER A 13 9.15 3.42 -1.38
C SER A 13 10.12 3.56 -0.20
N LYS A 14 10.90 4.66 -0.14
CA LYS A 14 11.74 4.99 1.02
C LYS A 14 10.92 5.26 2.28
N MET A 15 9.84 6.05 2.18
CA MET A 15 8.93 6.28 3.30
C MET A 15 8.32 4.97 3.81
N SER A 16 7.95 4.05 2.91
CA SER A 16 7.47 2.72 3.26
C SER A 16 8.55 1.88 3.94
N ALA A 17 9.79 1.89 3.44
CA ALA A 17 10.92 1.17 4.04
C ALA A 17 11.27 1.67 5.45
N LEU A 18 11.15 2.97 5.69
CA LEU A 18 11.46 3.62 6.95
C LEU A 18 10.61 3.07 8.11
N THR A 19 9.42 2.52 7.83
CA THR A 19 8.58 1.84 8.84
C THR A 19 9.29 0.66 9.52
N ASN A 20 10.27 0.03 8.86
CA ASN A 20 11.05 -1.07 9.45
C ASN A 20 11.95 -0.59 10.59
N CYS A 21 12.36 0.68 10.59
CA CYS A 21 13.16 1.29 11.65
C CYS A 21 12.41 1.42 12.98
N ILE A 22 11.06 1.37 12.97
CA ILE A 22 10.23 1.32 14.19
C ILE A 22 10.59 0.07 15.01
N THR A 23 10.81 -1.06 14.35
CA THR A 23 11.11 -2.36 14.99
C THR A 23 12.37 -2.30 15.85
N TYR A 24 13.33 -1.46 15.45
CA TYR A 24 14.60 -1.28 16.12
C TYR A 24 14.62 -0.07 17.06
N ASN A 25 13.46 0.59 17.25
CA ASN A 25 13.32 1.80 18.05
C ASN A 25 14.24 2.94 17.60
N GLN A 26 14.41 3.08 16.28
CA GLN A 26 15.31 4.08 15.68
C GLN A 26 14.57 5.21 14.95
N LEU A 27 13.24 5.19 14.98
CA LEU A 27 12.41 6.34 14.62
C LEU A 27 11.98 7.08 15.87
N HIS A 28 11.95 8.40 15.80
CA HIS A 28 11.61 9.25 16.93
C HIS A 28 10.57 10.30 16.53
N GLU A 29 9.48 10.36 17.30
CA GLU A 29 8.46 11.39 17.15
C GLU A 29 9.01 12.79 17.43
N GLU A 30 8.29 13.77 16.91
CA GLU A 30 8.49 15.19 17.11
C GLU A 30 9.85 15.74 16.65
N LYS A 31 10.39 15.14 15.58
CA LYS A 31 11.68 15.52 14.97
C LYS A 31 11.64 15.42 13.46
N THR A 32 12.43 16.25 12.79
CA THR A 32 12.69 16.10 11.35
C THR A 32 13.56 14.87 11.09
N LEU A 33 13.57 14.36 9.84
CA LEU A 33 14.44 13.23 9.48
C LEU A 33 15.91 13.56 9.79
N LEU A 34 16.34 14.78 9.48
CA LEU A 34 17.71 15.25 9.67
C LEU A 34 18.09 15.46 11.14
N GLU A 35 17.16 15.93 11.99
CA GLU A 35 17.41 16.19 13.42
C GLU A 35 17.34 14.94 14.32
N GLY A 36 17.34 13.75 13.70
CA GLY A 36 17.30 12.48 14.40
C GLY A 36 15.89 11.96 14.67
N GLY A 37 14.90 12.38 13.86
CA GLY A 37 13.64 11.64 13.71
C GLY A 37 13.84 10.31 12.99
N CYS A 38 14.90 10.20 12.19
CA CYS A 38 15.33 9.02 11.45
C CYS A 38 16.78 8.62 11.77
N PRO A 39 17.20 7.35 11.60
CA PRO A 39 18.56 6.94 11.90
C PRO A 39 19.62 7.70 11.08
N PRO A 40 20.67 8.26 11.73
CA PRO A 40 21.65 9.12 11.05
C PRO A 40 22.60 8.37 10.10
N HIS A 41 22.66 7.05 10.19
CA HIS A 41 23.49 6.24 9.28
C HIS A 41 22.85 6.05 7.90
N LEU A 42 21.57 6.39 7.75
CA LEU A 42 20.84 6.31 6.47
C LEU A 42 21.04 7.60 5.69
N LEU A 43 21.52 7.49 4.45
CA LEU A 43 21.79 8.65 3.61
C LEU A 43 20.50 9.41 3.29
N PHE A 44 19.37 8.72 3.18
CA PHE A 44 18.05 9.36 3.04
C PHE A 44 17.69 10.31 4.17
N CYS A 45 18.31 10.16 5.35
CA CYS A 45 18.00 10.95 6.53
C CYS A 45 19.09 11.93 6.93
N SER A 46 20.36 11.62 6.65
CA SER A 46 21.49 12.46 7.05
C SER A 46 22.14 13.24 5.91
N ASP A 47 21.86 12.93 4.64
CA ASP A 47 22.50 13.57 3.48
C ASP A 47 21.49 14.34 2.61
N LEU A 48 21.61 15.67 2.61
CA LEU A 48 20.77 16.57 1.81
C LEU A 48 21.00 16.41 0.30
N ASN A 49 22.07 15.76 -0.16
CA ASN A 49 22.21 15.43 -1.58
C ASN A 49 21.29 14.26 -1.97
N ASN A 50 21.01 13.35 -1.03
CA ASN A 50 20.14 12.19 -1.22
C ASN A 50 18.68 12.49 -0.88
N ASN A 51 18.44 13.42 0.05
CA ASN A 51 17.12 13.93 0.38
C ASN A 51 17.20 15.43 0.71
N PRO A 52 17.03 16.32 -0.28
CA PRO A 52 17.18 17.77 -0.11
C PRO A 52 16.25 18.42 0.91
N PHE A 53 15.19 17.71 1.34
CA PHE A 53 14.16 18.22 2.25
C PHE A 53 14.08 17.41 3.54
N ALA A 54 15.12 16.64 3.89
CA ALA A 54 15.16 15.85 5.12
C ALA A 54 14.96 16.70 6.40
N ASP A 55 15.31 17.98 6.36
CA ASP A 55 15.08 18.98 7.41
C ASP A 55 13.65 19.53 7.47
N GLN A 56 12.80 19.18 6.50
CA GLN A 56 11.41 19.64 6.37
C GLN A 56 10.40 18.49 6.40
N VAL A 57 10.87 17.24 6.52
CA VAL A 57 10.03 16.06 6.73
C VAL A 57 10.05 15.69 8.21
N TYR A 58 8.92 15.85 8.89
CA TYR A 58 8.75 15.71 10.33
C TYR A 58 8.03 14.44 10.70
N ILE A 59 8.58 13.62 11.60
CA ILE A 59 7.87 12.44 12.15
C ILE A 59 6.90 12.92 13.23
N LYS A 60 5.63 13.09 12.86
CA LYS A 60 4.56 13.57 13.76
C LYS A 60 4.14 12.50 14.77
N LYS A 61 3.91 11.26 14.30
CA LYS A 61 3.43 10.20 15.19
C LYS A 61 3.91 8.84 14.75
N ILE A 62 4.37 8.03 15.69
CA ILE A 62 4.62 6.61 15.52
C ILE A 62 3.40 5.86 16.06
N ILE A 63 2.88 4.96 15.24
CA ILE A 63 1.72 4.15 15.54
C ILE A 63 2.23 2.74 15.83
N LEU A 64 1.99 2.28 17.05
CA LEU A 64 2.35 0.94 17.49
C LEU A 64 1.08 0.11 17.69
N SER A 65 1.04 -1.05 17.07
CA SER A 65 0.03 -2.06 17.38
C SER A 65 0.29 -2.66 18.77
N LYS A 66 -0.76 -3.18 19.43
CA LYS A 66 -0.71 -3.65 20.83
C LYS A 66 0.39 -4.69 21.07
N ASN A 67 0.65 -5.56 20.10
CA ASN A 67 1.87 -6.37 20.05
C ASN A 67 2.78 -5.90 18.91
N ARG A 68 4.10 -6.01 19.12
CA ARG A 68 5.16 -5.71 18.12
C ARG A 68 5.06 -6.51 16.82
N PHE A 69 4.25 -7.58 16.81
CA PHE A 69 3.99 -8.47 15.68
C PHE A 69 2.60 -8.28 15.07
N ASP A 70 1.75 -7.46 15.68
CA ASP A 70 0.41 -7.20 15.16
C ASP A 70 0.48 -6.30 13.91
N LEU A 71 -0.57 -6.39 13.10
CA LEU A 71 -0.81 -5.51 11.96
C LEU A 71 -1.04 -4.07 12.42
N GLY A 72 -0.64 -3.09 11.59
CA GLY A 72 -0.94 -1.67 11.84
C GLY A 72 0.16 -0.86 12.49
N THR A 73 1.36 -1.42 12.67
CA THR A 73 2.53 -0.60 13.02
C THR A 73 2.88 0.31 11.84
N GLY A 74 3.08 1.60 12.09
CA GLY A 74 3.34 2.60 11.06
C GLY A 74 3.70 3.94 11.66
N TYR A 75 3.69 4.99 10.83
CA TYR A 75 3.88 6.36 11.31
C TYR A 75 3.16 7.36 10.40
N ILE A 76 3.01 8.58 10.91
CA ILE A 76 2.59 9.77 10.18
C ILE A 76 3.77 10.74 10.18
N ALA A 77 4.16 11.18 8.98
CA ALA A 77 5.14 12.23 8.78
C ALA A 77 4.55 13.36 7.95
N VAL A 78 4.99 14.59 8.20
CA VAL A 78 4.55 15.79 7.50
C VAL A 78 5.73 16.34 6.70
N ASP A 79 5.57 16.42 5.38
CA ASP A 79 6.51 17.06 4.47
C ASP A 79 6.02 18.47 4.15
N HIS A 80 6.67 19.46 4.75
CA HIS A 80 6.28 20.86 4.59
C HIS A 80 6.69 21.44 3.24
N HIS A 81 7.72 20.89 2.58
CA HIS A 81 8.16 21.38 1.28
C HIS A 81 7.13 21.04 0.19
N HIS A 82 6.70 19.77 0.16
CA HIS A 82 5.74 19.29 -0.83
C HIS A 82 4.28 19.45 -0.41
N LYS A 83 4.03 19.88 0.85
CA LYS A 83 2.70 19.92 1.47
C LYS A 83 2.02 18.56 1.41
N VAL A 84 2.66 17.56 2.00
CA VAL A 84 2.19 16.17 2.02
C VAL A 84 2.19 15.61 3.43
N ILE A 85 1.07 15.02 3.84
CA ILE A 85 1.00 14.13 5.01
C ILE A 85 1.29 12.72 4.49
N ASN A 86 2.41 12.15 4.89
CA ASN A 86 2.83 10.79 4.54
C ASN A 86 2.47 9.84 5.68
N MET A 87 1.61 8.88 5.39
CA MET A 87 1.28 7.79 6.29
C MET A 87 1.85 6.50 5.72
N ALA A 88 2.70 5.82 6.49
CA ALA A 88 3.36 4.61 6.03
C ALA A 88 3.13 3.46 7.00
N PHE A 89 2.86 2.27 6.46
CA PHE A 89 2.61 1.06 7.24
C PHE A 89 3.65 -0.02 6.99
N ARG A 90 4.06 -0.67 8.08
CA ARG A 90 5.06 -1.74 8.09
C ARG A 90 4.47 -3.05 7.59
N GLY A 91 5.28 -3.80 6.84
CA GLY A 91 5.02 -5.22 6.59
C GLY A 91 5.24 -6.10 7.83
N SER A 92 4.95 -7.40 7.71
CA SER A 92 5.32 -8.38 8.76
C SER A 92 6.84 -8.58 8.79
N SER A 93 7.41 -8.68 10.00
CA SER A 93 8.81 -9.06 10.21
C SER A 93 9.05 -10.55 9.94
N THR A 94 8.04 -11.41 10.14
CA THR A 94 8.07 -12.83 9.80
C THR A 94 7.20 -13.05 8.57
N ARG A 95 7.79 -12.76 7.40
CA ARG A 95 7.10 -12.76 6.10
C ARG A 95 6.57 -14.13 5.63
N TRP A 96 6.63 -15.14 6.48
CA TRP A 96 6.25 -16.52 6.19
C TRP A 96 5.05 -16.95 7.01
N ASP A 97 5.04 -16.63 8.30
CA ASP A 97 3.94 -16.94 9.19
C ASP A 97 2.64 -16.33 8.65
N TRP A 98 2.67 -15.07 8.17
CA TRP A 98 1.45 -14.45 7.63
C TRP A 98 0.87 -15.16 6.40
N LEU A 99 1.70 -15.74 5.52
CA LEU A 99 1.23 -16.43 4.32
C LEU A 99 0.62 -17.81 4.67
N HIS A 100 1.10 -18.42 5.75
CA HIS A 100 0.56 -19.66 6.30
C HIS A 100 -0.66 -19.45 7.23
N ASP A 101 -0.65 -18.35 7.99
CA ASP A 101 -1.66 -17.98 9.00
C ASP A 101 -2.87 -17.27 8.40
N PHE A 102 -2.77 -16.76 7.18
CA PHE A 102 -3.90 -16.20 6.48
C PHE A 102 -4.88 -17.29 6.09
N LEU A 103 -5.85 -17.48 6.98
CA LEU A 103 -7.12 -18.10 6.69
C LEU A 103 -7.69 -17.43 5.43
N ILE A 104 -7.52 -18.12 4.29
CA ILE A 104 -7.98 -17.72 2.94
C ILE A 104 -9.50 -17.45 2.93
N THR A 105 -10.20 -17.74 4.03
CA THR A 105 -11.62 -17.46 4.27
C THR A 105 -11.97 -15.98 4.04
N PRO A 106 -12.79 -15.69 3.01
CA PRO A 106 -13.37 -14.37 2.82
C PRO A 106 -14.39 -14.09 3.92
N THR A 107 -14.34 -12.89 4.49
CA THR A 107 -15.28 -12.41 5.52
C THR A 107 -16.00 -11.18 4.99
N ASP A 108 -17.25 -10.96 5.42
CA ASP A 108 -17.99 -9.77 5.01
C ASP A 108 -17.24 -8.50 5.43
N TYR A 109 -17.18 -7.55 4.49
CA TYR A 109 -16.60 -6.24 4.74
C TYR A 109 -17.56 -5.38 5.55
N ILE A 110 -17.07 -4.88 6.69
CA ILE A 110 -17.78 -3.90 7.51
C ILE A 110 -16.79 -2.74 7.73
N PRO A 111 -17.08 -1.53 7.21
CA PRO A 111 -16.22 -0.38 7.42
C PRO A 111 -16.18 -0.02 8.91
N PHE A 112 -15.03 0.44 9.39
CA PHE A 112 -14.92 1.02 10.72
C PHE A 112 -15.74 2.31 10.82
N SER A 113 -15.69 3.14 9.76
CA SER A 113 -16.45 4.38 9.66
C SER A 113 -17.88 4.15 9.14
N LEU A 114 -18.61 3.20 9.76
CA LEU A 114 -19.93 2.74 9.30
C LEU A 114 -20.94 3.88 9.11
N ASP A 115 -21.05 4.79 10.09
CA ASP A 115 -21.97 5.94 10.01
C ASP A 115 -21.69 6.81 8.77
N LYS A 116 -20.41 7.01 8.44
CA LYS A 116 -19.99 7.81 7.28
C LYS A 116 -20.24 7.09 5.96
N TYR A 117 -20.05 5.77 5.95
CA TYR A 117 -20.41 4.93 4.81
C TYR A 117 -21.92 4.99 4.54
N GLU A 118 -22.75 4.75 5.56
CA GLU A 118 -24.21 4.78 5.43
C GLU A 118 -24.72 6.15 4.97
N GLU A 119 -24.16 7.24 5.51
CA GLU A 119 -24.45 8.61 5.08
C GLU A 119 -24.14 8.80 3.59
N LYS A 120 -22.94 8.42 3.13
CA LYS A 120 -22.53 8.57 1.72
C LYS A 120 -23.38 7.72 0.77
N VAL A 121 -23.73 6.49 1.15
CA VAL A 121 -24.62 5.62 0.36
C VAL A 121 -26.00 6.25 0.25
N LYS A 122 -26.56 6.72 1.37
CA LYS A 122 -27.89 7.37 1.40
C LYS A 122 -27.93 8.64 0.56
N LEU A 123 -26.85 9.42 0.53
CA LEU A 123 -26.71 10.61 -0.30
C LEU A 123 -26.43 10.30 -1.78
N GLY A 124 -26.17 9.03 -2.13
CA GLY A 124 -25.83 8.62 -3.50
C GLY A 124 -24.42 9.04 -3.94
N ASN A 125 -23.55 9.39 -3.00
CA ASN A 125 -22.17 9.79 -3.27
C ASN A 125 -21.28 8.59 -3.62
N ILE A 126 -21.60 7.41 -3.08
CA ILE A 126 -20.95 6.14 -3.38
C ILE A 126 -22.02 5.04 -3.51
N PRO A 127 -21.79 3.99 -4.32
CA PRO A 127 -22.69 2.84 -4.35
C PRO A 127 -22.59 2.01 -3.06
N PRO A 128 -23.65 1.25 -2.69
CA PRO A 128 -23.55 0.24 -1.65
C PRO A 128 -22.56 -0.87 -2.04
N CYS A 129 -21.92 -1.47 -1.05
CA CYS A 129 -20.99 -2.58 -1.21
C CYS A 129 -21.72 -3.92 -1.08
N ASP A 130 -22.34 -4.37 -2.16
CA ASP A 130 -23.10 -5.64 -2.16
C ASP A 130 -22.16 -6.85 -2.29
N ASN A 131 -22.30 -7.84 -1.40
CA ASN A 131 -21.45 -9.04 -1.34
C ASN A 131 -19.94 -8.76 -1.25
N CYS A 132 -19.55 -7.59 -0.73
CA CYS A 132 -18.15 -7.25 -0.53
C CYS A 132 -17.51 -8.10 0.57
N LYS A 133 -16.42 -8.76 0.23
CA LYS A 133 -15.67 -9.61 1.15
C LYS A 133 -14.19 -9.26 1.14
N LEU A 134 -13.64 -9.26 2.35
CA LEU A 134 -12.24 -9.02 2.67
C LEU A 134 -11.65 -10.31 3.24
N HIS A 135 -10.38 -10.54 2.95
CA HIS A 135 -9.62 -11.61 3.58
C HIS A 135 -9.66 -11.50 5.12
N SER A 136 -10.05 -12.59 5.81
CA SER A 136 -10.38 -12.58 7.24
C SER A 136 -9.35 -11.91 8.16
N GLY A 137 -8.05 -12.22 7.99
CA GLY A 137 -7.00 -11.63 8.81
C GLY A 137 -6.90 -10.10 8.69
N PHE A 138 -7.26 -9.54 7.55
CA PHE A 138 -7.33 -8.09 7.35
C PHE A 138 -8.64 -7.48 7.87
N SER A 139 -9.73 -8.24 7.92
CA SER A 139 -10.96 -7.82 8.59
C SER A 139 -10.76 -7.67 10.10
N LEU A 140 -10.00 -8.60 10.71
CA LEU A 140 -9.56 -8.45 12.10
C LEU A 140 -8.68 -7.22 12.28
N PHE A 141 -7.77 -6.94 11.34
CA PHE A 141 -7.00 -5.70 11.38
C PHE A 141 -7.90 -4.46 11.30
N LEU A 142 -8.83 -4.41 10.34
CA LEU A 142 -9.71 -3.26 10.17
C LEU A 142 -10.57 -2.99 11.41
N SER A 143 -11.11 -4.04 12.03
CA SER A 143 -11.87 -3.94 13.29
C SER A 143 -11.02 -3.59 14.51
N SER A 144 -9.70 -3.83 14.45
CA SER A 144 -8.73 -3.43 15.48
C SER A 144 -7.98 -2.14 15.13
N LEU A 145 -8.28 -1.52 13.99
CA LEU A 145 -7.79 -0.19 13.63
C LEU A 145 -8.26 0.74 14.75
N GLN A 146 -7.31 1.22 15.53
CA GLN A 146 -7.63 1.92 16.76
C GLN A 146 -8.35 3.22 16.42
N GLU A 147 -9.40 3.57 17.16
CA GLU A 147 -10.07 4.86 17.04
C GLU A 147 -9.06 6.02 17.10
N SER A 148 -8.08 5.90 18.01
CA SER A 148 -6.93 6.81 18.16
C SER A 148 -6.13 7.04 16.86
N PHE A 149 -6.08 6.06 15.97
CA PHE A 149 -5.37 6.17 14.70
C PHE A 149 -6.09 7.11 13.73
N LEU A 150 -7.40 6.94 13.57
CA LEU A 150 -8.19 7.82 12.71
C LEU A 150 -8.36 9.21 13.32
N GLU A 151 -8.43 9.30 14.65
CA GLU A 151 -8.37 10.58 15.38
C GLU A 151 -7.05 11.30 15.11
N THR A 152 -5.90 10.65 15.29
CA THR A 152 -4.59 11.27 15.02
C THR A 152 -4.49 11.75 13.57
N LEU A 153 -4.99 10.96 12.63
CA LEU A 153 -5.00 11.35 11.22
C LEU A 153 -5.91 12.56 10.98
N GLN A 154 -7.11 12.57 11.58
CA GLN A 154 -8.02 13.70 11.50
C GLN A 154 -7.41 14.96 12.10
N ASP A 155 -6.82 14.88 13.29
CA ASP A 155 -6.13 15.99 13.94
C ASP A 155 -5.00 16.53 13.07
N THR A 156 -4.20 15.64 12.47
CA THR A 156 -3.11 16.04 11.56
C THR A 156 -3.66 16.74 10.31
N TYR A 157 -4.77 16.27 9.75
CA TYR A 157 -5.39 16.91 8.60
C TYR A 157 -6.01 18.27 8.97
N GLU A 158 -6.64 18.39 10.14
CA GLU A 158 -7.17 19.66 10.63
C GLU A 158 -6.07 20.70 10.89
N GLU A 159 -4.88 20.25 11.28
CA GLU A 159 -3.67 21.08 11.41
C GLU A 159 -3.12 21.50 10.02
N TYR A 160 -3.23 20.63 9.01
CA TYR A 160 -2.68 20.84 7.66
C TYR A 160 -3.72 20.61 6.53
N PRO A 161 -4.80 21.41 6.46
CA PRO A 161 -5.93 21.14 5.57
C PRO A 161 -5.62 21.32 4.08
N ASP A 162 -4.55 22.05 3.73
CA ASP A 162 -4.11 22.25 2.34
C ASP A 162 -3.07 21.20 1.88
N TYR A 163 -2.76 20.20 2.71
CA TYR A 163 -1.76 19.18 2.41
C TYR A 163 -2.44 17.96 1.75
N ASN A 164 -1.74 17.36 0.80
CA ASN A 164 -2.18 16.09 0.21
C ASN A 164 -1.90 14.94 1.17
N LEU A 165 -2.81 14.00 1.29
CA LEU A 165 -2.60 12.79 2.09
C LEU A 165 -2.10 11.65 1.19
N VAL A 166 -0.93 11.11 1.51
CA VAL A 166 -0.37 9.93 0.86
C VAL A 166 -0.30 8.79 1.87
N ILE A 167 -0.83 7.63 1.51
CA ILE A 167 -0.82 6.42 2.32
C ILE A 167 -0.04 5.35 1.57
N SER A 168 1.02 4.82 2.17
CA SER A 168 1.88 3.84 1.52
C SER A 168 2.22 2.66 2.41
N GLY A 169 2.69 1.60 1.79
CA GLY A 169 3.16 0.41 2.52
C GLY A 169 3.72 -0.63 1.58
N HIS A 170 4.48 -1.55 2.17
CA HIS A 170 5.07 -2.70 1.47
C HIS A 170 4.47 -4.01 1.96
N SER A 171 4.26 -4.96 1.06
CA SER A 171 3.78 -6.31 1.37
C SER A 171 2.49 -6.24 2.19
N LEU A 172 2.51 -6.78 3.40
CA LEU A 172 1.40 -6.74 4.33
C LEU A 172 1.00 -5.31 4.76
N GLY A 173 1.96 -4.39 4.89
CA GLY A 173 1.70 -2.98 5.16
C GLY A 173 1.00 -2.30 3.98
N ALA A 174 1.20 -2.79 2.77
CA ALA A 174 0.52 -2.30 1.58
C ALA A 174 -0.98 -2.65 1.60
N ALA A 175 -1.34 -3.83 2.09
CA ALA A 175 -2.74 -4.21 2.29
C ALA A 175 -3.41 -3.38 3.40
N VAL A 176 -2.66 -3.08 4.47
CA VAL A 176 -3.12 -2.13 5.51
C VAL A 176 -3.32 -0.72 4.95
N ALA A 177 -2.41 -0.26 4.08
CA ALA A 177 -2.47 1.07 3.48
C ALA A 177 -3.75 1.29 2.67
N ILE A 178 -4.16 0.33 1.83
CA ILE A 178 -5.42 0.46 1.07
C ILE A 178 -6.66 0.39 1.97
N LEU A 179 -6.67 -0.43 3.02
CA LEU A 179 -7.78 -0.46 3.99
C LEU A 179 -7.94 0.88 4.71
N CYS A 180 -6.82 1.47 5.15
CA CYS A 180 -6.82 2.80 5.71
C CYS A 180 -7.28 3.85 4.67
N GLY A 181 -6.81 3.75 3.43
CA GLY A 181 -7.25 4.63 2.34
C GLY A 181 -8.76 4.58 2.11
N ILE A 182 -9.38 3.41 2.21
CA ILE A 182 -10.84 3.26 2.11
C ILE A 182 -11.51 4.01 3.26
N GLU A 183 -11.09 3.82 4.51
CA GLU A 183 -11.66 4.52 5.67
C GLU A 183 -11.55 6.04 5.57
N VAL A 184 -10.41 6.53 5.09
CA VAL A 184 -10.16 7.94 4.83
C VAL A 184 -11.07 8.48 3.72
N LYS A 185 -11.26 7.72 2.64
CA LYS A 185 -12.18 8.07 1.54
C LYS A 185 -13.63 8.12 2.02
N LEU A 186 -14.04 7.18 2.87
CA LEU A 186 -15.36 7.15 3.51
C LEU A 186 -15.59 8.35 4.43
N ARG A 187 -14.54 8.91 5.05
CA ARG A 187 -14.62 10.15 5.84
C ARG A 187 -14.66 11.43 5.01
N GLY A 188 -14.49 11.33 3.69
CA GLY A 188 -14.65 12.45 2.76
C GLY A 188 -13.35 13.08 2.27
N TYR A 189 -12.20 12.50 2.63
CA TYR A 189 -10.91 12.93 2.11
C TYR A 189 -10.58 12.27 0.77
N ASP A 190 -9.59 12.79 0.04
CA ASP A 190 -9.12 12.24 -1.23
C ASP A 190 -7.65 11.80 -1.14
N PRO A 191 -7.35 10.64 -0.53
CA PRO A 191 -5.98 10.19 -0.36
C PRO A 191 -5.40 9.68 -1.68
N THR A 192 -4.07 9.77 -1.77
CA THR A 192 -3.27 8.98 -2.70
C THR A 192 -2.81 7.71 -1.97
N VAL A 193 -3.20 6.54 -2.45
CA VAL A 193 -2.70 5.26 -1.92
C VAL A 193 -1.65 4.71 -2.87
N VAL A 194 -0.44 4.44 -2.39
CA VAL A 194 0.65 3.82 -3.16
C VAL A 194 1.13 2.57 -2.47
N THR A 195 0.89 1.40 -3.06
CA THR A 195 1.23 0.12 -2.47
C THR A 195 2.35 -0.56 -3.24
N TYR A 196 3.29 -1.17 -2.51
CA TYR A 196 4.39 -1.94 -3.07
C TYR A 196 4.19 -3.40 -2.69
N ALA A 197 4.26 -4.32 -3.65
CA ALA A 197 4.17 -5.75 -3.37
C ALA A 197 2.86 -6.19 -2.69
N GLN A 198 1.74 -5.53 -2.99
CA GLN A 198 0.50 -5.78 -2.28
C GLN A 198 -0.13 -7.13 -2.67
N PRO A 199 -0.45 -8.01 -1.69
CA PRO A 199 -1.23 -9.21 -1.95
C PRO A 199 -2.68 -8.88 -2.32
N LYS A 200 -3.40 -9.88 -2.84
CA LYS A 200 -4.84 -9.80 -3.11
C LYS A 200 -5.60 -9.91 -1.79
N ILE A 201 -6.49 -8.97 -1.49
CA ILE A 201 -7.21 -8.96 -0.20
C ILE A 201 -8.73 -8.85 -0.34
N PHE A 202 -9.23 -8.60 -1.55
CA PHE A 202 -10.64 -8.37 -1.83
C PHE A 202 -11.20 -9.46 -2.74
N ASN A 203 -12.47 -9.82 -2.56
CA ASN A 203 -13.18 -10.50 -3.65
C ASN A 203 -13.44 -9.54 -4.80
N PHE A 204 -13.92 -10.06 -5.93
CA PHE A 204 -14.20 -9.26 -7.11
C PHE A 204 -15.16 -8.09 -6.82
N GLU A 205 -16.25 -8.35 -6.11
CA GLU A 205 -17.25 -7.33 -5.76
C GLU A 205 -16.65 -6.18 -4.95
N MET A 206 -15.81 -6.49 -3.96
CA MET A 206 -15.12 -5.48 -3.17
C MET A 206 -14.06 -4.74 -4.00
N SER A 207 -13.32 -5.42 -4.86
CA SER A 207 -12.38 -4.77 -5.80
C SER A 207 -13.08 -3.76 -6.71
N GLU A 208 -14.22 -4.12 -7.29
CA GLU A 208 -15.00 -3.21 -8.14
C GLU A 208 -15.58 -2.05 -7.35
N TRP A 209 -16.05 -2.29 -6.12
CA TRP A 209 -16.49 -1.21 -5.25
C TRP A 209 -15.35 -0.24 -4.89
N VAL A 210 -14.16 -0.75 -4.58
CA VAL A 210 -12.96 0.07 -4.34
C VAL A 210 -12.58 0.86 -5.59
N ASN A 211 -12.61 0.25 -6.78
CA ASN A 211 -12.38 0.94 -8.05
C ASN A 211 -13.35 2.12 -8.26
N ASN A 212 -14.61 1.95 -7.87
CA ASN A 212 -15.62 3.00 -7.97
C ASN A 212 -15.35 4.16 -6.99
N ILE A 213 -15.15 3.88 -5.69
CA ILE A 213 -14.99 4.96 -4.71
C ILE A 213 -13.69 5.75 -4.91
N PHE A 214 -12.66 5.14 -5.53
CA PHE A 214 -11.40 5.81 -5.88
C PHE A 214 -11.36 6.39 -7.30
N ASP A 215 -12.47 6.40 -8.04
CA ASP A 215 -12.56 6.92 -9.42
C ASP A 215 -11.55 6.27 -10.39
N ILE A 216 -11.20 5.00 -10.20
CA ILE A 216 -10.10 4.34 -10.92
C ILE A 216 -10.34 4.31 -12.44
N TYR A 217 -11.56 4.06 -12.91
CA TYR A 217 -11.88 4.07 -14.36
C TYR A 217 -11.62 5.45 -14.99
N LYS A 218 -12.01 6.52 -14.28
CA LYS A 218 -11.84 7.90 -14.74
C LYS A 218 -10.38 8.30 -14.72
N LEU A 219 -9.64 7.89 -13.67
CA LEU A 219 -8.20 8.13 -13.56
C LEU A 219 -7.44 7.38 -14.65
N ASP A 220 -7.74 6.10 -14.91
CA ASP A 220 -7.09 5.32 -15.97
C ASP A 220 -7.28 5.95 -17.35
N ALA A 221 -8.53 6.28 -17.69
CA ALA A 221 -8.87 6.93 -18.94
C ALA A 221 -8.14 8.28 -19.11
N LYS A 222 -8.06 9.07 -18.03
CA LYS A 222 -7.31 10.35 -18.03
C LYS A 222 -5.81 10.13 -18.24
N ASN A 223 -5.19 9.19 -17.54
CA ASN A 223 -3.76 8.91 -17.64
C ASN A 223 -3.39 8.45 -19.05
N ARG A 224 -4.16 7.53 -19.63
CA ARG A 224 -3.98 7.06 -21.00
C ARG A 224 -4.15 8.18 -22.02
N LYS A 225 -5.20 8.99 -21.90
CA LYS A 225 -5.49 10.11 -22.82
C LYS A 225 -4.39 11.18 -22.79
N THR A 226 -3.88 11.51 -21.60
CA THR A 226 -2.87 12.56 -21.43
C THR A 226 -1.44 12.05 -21.64
N ASN A 227 -1.24 10.73 -21.71
CA ASN A 227 0.07 10.09 -21.70
C ASN A 227 0.97 10.59 -20.56
N SER A 228 0.37 10.88 -19.41
CA SER A 228 1.03 11.41 -18.21
C SER A 228 0.40 10.80 -16.97
N LEU A 229 1.24 10.34 -16.05
CA LEU A 229 0.82 9.87 -14.73
C LEU A 229 1.20 10.90 -13.69
N ASP A 230 0.21 11.49 -13.02
CA ASP A 230 0.40 12.43 -11.93
C ASP A 230 -0.32 11.89 -10.68
N ILE A 231 0.46 11.37 -9.74
CA ILE A 231 -0.02 10.62 -8.57
C ILE A 231 -0.50 11.59 -7.47
N LYS A 232 -1.63 12.28 -7.72
CA LYS A 232 -2.19 13.29 -6.80
C LYS A 232 -3.34 12.79 -5.93
N SER A 233 -4.08 11.81 -6.43
CA SER A 233 -5.09 11.06 -5.70
C SER A 233 -5.40 9.76 -6.43
N GLY A 234 -6.12 8.86 -5.79
CA GLY A 234 -6.43 7.54 -6.32
C GLY A 234 -5.57 6.45 -5.69
N TYR A 235 -5.58 5.27 -6.30
CA TYR A 235 -4.94 4.09 -5.76
C TYR A 235 -4.04 3.44 -6.81
N TYR A 236 -2.76 3.37 -6.50
CA TYR A 236 -1.69 2.89 -7.37
C TYR A 236 -0.97 1.70 -6.73
N ARG A 237 -0.83 0.63 -7.50
CA ARG A 237 -0.10 -0.58 -7.12
C ARG A 237 1.19 -0.67 -7.91
N VAL A 238 2.31 -0.66 -7.22
CA VAL A 238 3.62 -0.96 -7.81
C VAL A 238 3.87 -2.45 -7.65
N VAL A 239 4.10 -3.13 -8.77
CA VAL A 239 4.31 -4.58 -8.85
C VAL A 239 5.67 -4.84 -9.49
N HIS A 240 6.47 -5.67 -8.86
CA HIS A 240 7.74 -6.10 -9.42
C HIS A 240 7.57 -7.38 -10.24
N ILE A 241 8.22 -7.45 -11.40
CA ILE A 241 8.19 -8.67 -12.22
C ILE A 241 8.63 -9.88 -11.39
N ASN A 242 7.92 -10.99 -11.54
CA ASN A 242 8.12 -12.24 -10.78
C ASN A 242 7.82 -12.18 -9.27
N ASP A 243 7.40 -11.05 -8.68
CA ASP A 243 6.95 -11.06 -7.28
C ASP A 243 5.58 -11.76 -7.14
N TYR A 244 5.60 -13.07 -6.86
CA TYR A 244 4.40 -13.90 -6.76
C TYR A 244 3.59 -13.68 -5.49
N VAL A 245 4.10 -12.92 -4.50
CA VAL A 245 3.29 -12.55 -3.34
C VAL A 245 2.11 -11.68 -3.78
N THR A 246 2.29 -10.89 -4.83
CA THR A 246 1.23 -10.07 -5.42
C THR A 246 0.12 -10.90 -6.06
N ASP A 247 0.37 -12.17 -6.40
CA ASP A 247 -0.61 -13.05 -7.01
C ASP A 247 -1.45 -13.83 -5.99
N LEU A 248 -1.09 -13.76 -4.71
CA LEU A 248 -1.69 -14.52 -3.62
C LEU A 248 -2.56 -13.64 -2.71
N PRO A 249 -3.51 -14.27 -1.98
CA PRO A 249 -4.07 -15.61 -2.20
C PRO A 249 -4.83 -15.77 -3.52
N PRO A 250 -4.94 -17.00 -4.05
CA PRO A 250 -5.79 -17.29 -5.20
C PRO A 250 -7.26 -17.04 -4.84
N LEU A 251 -8.11 -16.76 -5.85
CA LEU A 251 -9.55 -16.43 -5.72
C LEU A 251 -9.88 -15.04 -5.20
N TYR A 252 -8.89 -14.26 -4.81
CA TYR A 252 -9.04 -12.82 -4.55
C TYR A 252 -8.71 -12.02 -5.82
N SER A 253 -9.03 -10.74 -5.81
CA SER A 253 -8.90 -9.82 -6.93
C SER A 253 -8.07 -8.60 -6.53
N HIS A 254 -7.45 -7.97 -7.53
CA HIS A 254 -6.84 -6.67 -7.39
C HIS A 254 -7.83 -5.55 -7.73
N CYS A 255 -7.48 -4.33 -7.38
CA CYS A 255 -8.13 -3.09 -7.81
C CYS A 255 -7.08 -1.97 -7.85
N GLY A 256 -7.42 -0.79 -8.35
CA GLY A 256 -6.48 0.31 -8.54
C GLY A 256 -5.71 0.24 -9.86
N LEU A 257 -4.71 1.11 -9.99
CA LEU A 257 -3.90 1.29 -11.20
C LEU A 257 -2.52 0.64 -11.03
N GLN A 258 -2.19 -0.32 -11.88
CA GLN A 258 -0.94 -1.05 -11.81
C GLN A 258 0.20 -0.34 -12.56
N ILE A 259 1.36 -0.31 -11.91
CA ILE A 259 2.65 0.14 -12.43
C ILE A 259 3.63 -1.00 -12.23
N ASP A 260 4.20 -1.51 -13.31
CA ASP A 260 5.11 -2.65 -13.26
C ASP A 260 6.57 -2.19 -13.28
N ILE A 261 7.41 -2.85 -12.49
CA ILE A 261 8.86 -2.79 -12.57
C ILE A 261 9.31 -4.03 -13.35
N ASN A 262 9.85 -3.83 -14.55
CA ASN A 262 10.19 -4.91 -15.48
C ASN A 262 11.64 -5.39 -15.39
N LYS A 263 12.48 -4.69 -14.63
CA LYS A 263 13.87 -5.06 -14.36
C LYS A 263 13.94 -5.81 -13.04
N ILE A 264 14.65 -6.94 -13.03
CA ILE A 264 14.77 -7.78 -11.84
C ILE A 264 15.66 -7.13 -10.78
N MET A 265 16.82 -6.59 -11.17
CA MET A 265 17.86 -6.11 -10.24
C MET A 265 17.82 -4.58 -10.12
N ILE A 266 18.00 -4.09 -8.90
CA ILE A 266 18.19 -2.65 -8.63
C ILE A 266 19.52 -2.12 -9.21
N PRO A 267 19.62 -0.81 -9.52
CA PRO A 267 18.59 0.22 -9.41
C PRO A 267 17.50 0.07 -10.48
N HIS A 268 16.26 0.45 -10.16
CA HIS A 268 15.14 0.50 -11.10
C HIS A 268 14.99 1.92 -11.63
N ASP A 269 15.35 2.12 -12.89
CA ASP A 269 15.35 3.41 -13.56
C ASP A 269 13.98 3.69 -14.21
N LEU A 270 13.68 4.94 -14.56
CA LEU A 270 12.42 5.30 -15.22
C LEU A 270 12.09 4.43 -16.44
N SER A 271 13.10 4.00 -17.20
CA SER A 271 12.93 3.13 -18.37
C SER A 271 12.47 1.71 -18.05
N ASP A 272 12.63 1.28 -16.81
CA ASP A 272 12.28 -0.07 -16.35
C ASP A 272 10.79 -0.17 -15.96
N LEU A 273 10.09 0.96 -15.86
CA LEU A 273 8.71 1.01 -15.43
C LEU A 273 7.73 1.05 -16.61
N SER A 274 6.63 0.33 -16.48
CA SER A 274 5.49 0.42 -17.40
C SER A 274 4.17 0.67 -16.66
N TYR A 275 3.30 1.48 -17.27
CA TYR A 275 1.96 1.69 -16.75
C TYR A 275 1.01 0.69 -17.41
N SER A 276 0.55 -0.29 -16.64
CA SER A 276 -0.47 -1.25 -17.09
C SER A 276 -1.87 -0.71 -16.87
N GLY A 277 -2.07 0.11 -15.84
CA GLY A 277 -3.36 0.71 -15.49
C GLY A 277 -4.29 -0.29 -14.82
N MET A 278 -5.59 -0.17 -15.06
CA MET A 278 -6.57 -1.10 -14.50
C MET A 278 -6.44 -2.50 -15.14
N GLU A 279 -6.49 -3.53 -14.32
CA GLU A 279 -6.65 -4.91 -14.78
C GLU A 279 -8.09 -5.09 -15.27
N ILE A 280 -8.32 -4.94 -16.58
CA ILE A 280 -9.65 -5.18 -17.17
C ILE A 280 -9.84 -6.69 -17.18
N SER A 281 -10.75 -7.20 -16.34
CA SER A 281 -11.22 -8.58 -16.48
C SER A 281 -11.99 -8.69 -17.80
N GLU A 282 -11.31 -8.95 -18.90
CA GLU A 282 -11.97 -9.34 -20.13
C GLU A 282 -12.68 -10.66 -19.87
N ASN A 283 -14.00 -10.61 -19.92
CA ASN A 283 -14.89 -11.76 -19.83
C ASN A 283 -14.71 -12.62 -21.10
N THR A 284 -13.62 -13.36 -21.21
CA THR A 284 -13.40 -14.36 -22.25
C THR A 284 -12.49 -15.46 -21.74
N ASN A 285 -12.64 -16.64 -22.34
CA ASN A 285 -11.78 -17.81 -22.25
C ASN A 285 -10.32 -17.49 -22.66
N ALA A 286 -9.64 -16.64 -21.91
CA ALA A 286 -8.20 -16.49 -21.99
C ALA A 286 -7.60 -17.73 -21.36
N GLN A 287 -7.06 -18.60 -22.23
CA GLN A 287 -6.10 -19.61 -21.82
C GLN A 287 -5.17 -18.97 -20.78
N LEU A 288 -5.11 -19.59 -19.59
CA LEU A 288 -4.09 -19.30 -18.61
C LEU A 288 -2.78 -19.05 -19.38
N PRO A 289 -2.04 -17.96 -19.12
CA PRO A 289 -0.65 -17.91 -19.52
C PRO A 289 -0.04 -19.23 -19.06
N SER A 290 0.78 -19.87 -19.89
CA SER A 290 1.45 -21.14 -19.59
C SER A 290 2.46 -21.00 -18.45
N LYS A 291 1.97 -20.62 -17.28
CA LYS A 291 2.59 -20.60 -15.96
C LYS A 291 1.96 -21.78 -15.23
N ILE A 292 2.62 -22.92 -15.36
CA ILE A 292 2.17 -24.21 -14.83
C ILE A 292 2.24 -24.16 -13.30
N VAL A 293 1.08 -24.13 -12.65
CA VAL A 293 0.78 -25.03 -11.53
C VAL A 293 -0.62 -25.56 -11.78
N ASP A 294 -0.71 -26.85 -12.09
CA ASP A 294 -1.96 -27.54 -12.41
C ASP A 294 -2.80 -27.67 -11.12
N PHE A 295 -3.65 -26.68 -10.85
CA PHE A 295 -4.55 -26.62 -9.68
C PHE A 295 -5.81 -27.46 -9.91
N LYS A 296 -5.66 -28.75 -10.24
CA LYS A 296 -6.75 -29.72 -10.29
C LYS A 296 -6.54 -30.83 -9.27
N ASP A 297 -6.58 -30.47 -7.99
CA ASP A 297 -7.14 -31.37 -6.97
C ASP A 297 -7.34 -30.62 -5.65
N SER A 298 -8.60 -30.49 -5.24
CA SER A 298 -9.07 -29.76 -4.07
C SER A 298 -8.83 -30.52 -2.74
N THR A 299 -7.70 -31.22 -2.61
CA THR A 299 -7.38 -32.06 -1.45
C THR A 299 -5.96 -31.87 -0.90
N LEU A 300 -5.20 -30.88 -1.38
CA LEU A 300 -3.81 -30.65 -0.96
C LEU A 300 -3.54 -29.18 -0.56
N ILE A 301 -4.27 -28.67 0.44
CA ILE A 301 -3.86 -27.45 1.15
C ILE A 301 -2.90 -27.87 2.27
N ASN A 302 -1.68 -28.22 1.88
CA ASN A 302 -0.51 -28.34 2.76
C ASN A 302 0.75 -28.25 1.88
N ILE A 303 0.96 -27.09 1.26
CA ILE A 303 2.15 -26.83 0.45
C ILE A 303 3.10 -25.98 1.31
N SER A 304 4.18 -26.58 1.79
CA SER A 304 5.34 -25.82 2.26
C SER A 304 6.03 -25.23 1.03
N LEU A 305 5.73 -23.97 0.72
CA LEU A 305 6.39 -23.22 -0.35
C LEU A 305 7.84 -22.97 0.05
N SER A 306 8.79 -23.51 -0.74
CA SER A 306 10.21 -23.23 -0.57
C SER A 306 10.53 -21.78 -0.93
N THR A 307 11.56 -21.22 -0.31
CA THR A 307 11.95 -19.80 -0.41
C THR A 307 12.24 -19.31 -1.83
N ASP A 308 12.69 -20.21 -2.71
CA ASP A 308 13.02 -19.87 -4.11
C ASP A 308 11.77 -19.81 -4.99
N LEU A 309 10.65 -20.44 -4.59
CA LEU A 309 9.45 -20.51 -5.42
C LEU A 309 8.64 -19.21 -5.41
N LEU A 310 8.85 -18.35 -4.42
CA LEU A 310 8.10 -17.09 -4.24
C LEU A 310 8.86 -15.85 -4.69
N HIS A 311 10.05 -15.99 -5.29
CA HIS A 311 10.79 -14.86 -5.85
C HIS A 311 10.98 -13.71 -4.84
N LEU A 312 11.54 -14.07 -3.69
CA LEU A 312 11.64 -13.17 -2.54
C LEU A 312 12.58 -12.00 -2.77
N TYR A 313 13.51 -12.14 -3.71
CA TYR A 313 14.36 -11.02 -4.09
C TYR A 313 13.47 -9.91 -4.66
N GLU A 314 12.66 -10.25 -5.66
CA GLU A 314 11.69 -9.36 -6.30
C GLU A 314 10.72 -8.77 -5.28
N HIS A 315 10.22 -9.59 -4.36
CA HIS A 315 9.38 -9.11 -3.26
C HIS A 315 10.05 -8.09 -2.34
N ARG A 316 11.38 -8.11 -2.23
CA ARG A 316 12.18 -7.24 -1.35
C ARG A 316 12.69 -5.98 -2.05
N HIS A 317 12.63 -5.92 -3.38
CA HIS A 317 13.31 -4.89 -4.14
C HIS A 317 12.30 -4.07 -4.95
N TYR A 318 11.96 -2.91 -4.40
CA TYR A 318 11.06 -1.94 -5.02
C TYR A 318 11.78 -0.59 -5.04
N PHE A 319 12.58 -0.40 -6.10
CA PHE A 319 13.57 0.68 -6.29
C PHE A 319 14.79 0.57 -5.35
N ILE A 320 14.53 0.18 -4.11
CA ILE A 320 15.47 -0.06 -3.02
C ILE A 320 15.15 -1.42 -2.39
N GLN A 321 16.01 -1.90 -1.50
CA GLN A 321 15.67 -3.00 -0.60
C GLN A 321 14.68 -2.49 0.46
N ILE A 322 13.38 -2.62 0.18
CA ILE A 322 12.29 -1.93 0.89
C ILE A 322 11.94 -2.55 2.25
N ASN A 323 12.39 -3.77 2.51
CA ASN A 323 11.96 -4.58 3.65
C ASN A 323 12.86 -4.45 4.89
N GLU A 324 13.87 -3.58 4.85
CA GLU A 324 14.87 -3.40 5.90
C GLU A 324 15.13 -1.92 6.10
N CYS A 325 15.59 -1.55 7.30
CA CYS A 325 15.90 -0.15 7.64
C CYS A 325 17.22 0.32 7.01
N ASP A 326 18.19 -0.60 6.83
CA ASP A 326 19.61 -0.26 6.64
C ASP A 326 19.99 0.23 5.22
N TYR A 327 19.07 0.21 4.25
CA TYR A 327 19.37 0.41 2.83
C TYR A 327 18.70 1.65 2.21
N LEU A 328 18.52 2.70 3.01
CA LEU A 328 17.77 3.92 2.67
C LEU A 328 18.60 5.12 2.18
#